data_AF-A0A6C0AQ70-F1
#
_entry.id   AF-A0A6C0AQ70-F1
#
_cell.length_a   1.000
_cell.length_b   1.000
_cell.length_c   1.000
_cell.angle_alpha   90.00
_cell.angle_beta   90.00
_cell.angle_gamma   90.00
#
_symmetry.space_group_name_H-M   'P 1'
#
loop_
_entity.id
_entity.type
_entity.pdbx_description
1 polymer ?
#
loop_
_entity_poly.entity_id
_entity_poly.type
_entity_poly.pdbx_seq_one_letter_code
_entity_poly.pdbx_strand_id
1 'polypeptide(L)'
;MAGGNPVITALLQLNGHDRFSVRDGNYFNLVQPYQHHTNCPAVGINVYSFALQPEQHQPSGTCNLSRIDNTTLLLTVSNNAVGYNLSSQVRVYATNYNVLRIMSGMGGLAYSN
;
A
#
# COMPACT_ATOMS: atom_id res chain seq x y z
N MET A 1 -4.13 9.12 -24.73
CA MET A 1 -4.72 9.69 -23.50
C MET A 1 -4.59 8.62 -22.44
N ALA A 2 -3.91 8.89 -21.33
CA ALA A 2 -3.85 7.92 -20.22
C ALA A 2 -5.28 7.73 -19.68
N GLY A 3 -5.72 6.48 -19.53
CA GLY A 3 -7.03 6.15 -18.98
C GLY A 3 -7.18 6.63 -17.53
N GLY A 4 -8.42 6.72 -17.04
CA GLY A 4 -8.69 7.07 -15.63
C GLY A 4 -8.19 6.02 -14.64
N ASN A 5 -8.11 6.39 -13.36
CA ASN A 5 -7.77 5.45 -12.29
C ASN A 5 -8.81 4.31 -12.25
N PRO A 6 -8.42 3.03 -12.38
CA PRO A 6 -9.36 1.92 -12.36
C PRO A 6 -9.97 1.70 -10.97
N VAL A 7 -9.36 2.21 -9.90
CA VAL A 7 -9.90 2.15 -8.54
C VAL A 7 -10.83 3.34 -8.32
N ILE A 8 -12.10 3.06 -8.01
CA ILE A 8 -13.12 4.07 -7.69
C ILE A 8 -13.05 4.43 -6.21
N THR A 9 -13.05 3.42 -5.33
CA THR A 9 -12.90 3.61 -3.89
C THR A 9 -12.07 2.50 -3.27
N ALA A 10 -11.44 2.81 -2.13
CA ALA A 10 -10.72 1.84 -1.34
C ALA A 10 -10.92 2.05 0.16
N LEU A 11 -10.86 0.95 0.90
CA LEU A 11 -10.92 0.88 2.36
C LEU A 11 -9.95 -0.18 2.86
N LEU A 12 -9.12 0.18 3.85
CA LEU A 12 -8.29 -0.76 4.57
C LEU A 12 -8.95 -1.11 5.90
N GLN A 13 -9.11 -2.39 6.18
CA GLN A 13 -9.61 -2.91 7.44
C GLN A 13 -8.52 -3.71 8.15
N LEU A 14 -8.41 -3.50 9.47
CA LEU A 14 -7.52 -4.25 10.36
C LEU A 14 -8.39 -4.93 11.42
N ASN A 15 -8.34 -6.26 11.49
CA ASN A 15 -9.17 -7.10 12.36
C ASN A 15 -10.68 -6.77 12.25
N GLY A 16 -11.16 -6.52 11.04
CA GLY A 16 -12.56 -6.18 10.77
C GLY A 16 -12.97 -4.75 11.10
N HIS A 17 -12.04 -3.91 11.59
CA HIS A 17 -12.28 -2.49 11.86
C HIS A 17 -11.70 -1.60 10.76
N ASP A 18 -12.49 -0.60 10.36
CA ASP A 18 -12.08 0.39 9.38
C ASP A 18 -10.91 1.21 9.91
N ARG A 19 -9.76 1.14 9.21
CA ARG A 19 -8.58 1.93 9.57
C ARG A 19 -8.78 3.42 9.29
N PHE A 20 -9.61 3.72 8.30
CA PHE A 20 -10.03 5.06 7.89
C PHE A 20 -11.39 4.97 7.19
N SER A 21 -12.11 6.08 7.05
CA SER A 21 -13.34 6.11 6.25
C SER A 21 -13.05 5.89 4.77
N VAL A 22 -13.95 5.18 4.07
CA VAL A 22 -13.83 4.91 2.62
C VAL A 22 -13.40 6.16 1.86
N ARG A 23 -12.35 6.02 1.03
CA ARG A 23 -11.82 7.13 0.22
C ARG A 23 -11.90 6.82 -1.27
N ASP A 24 -12.05 7.89 -2.05
CA ASP A 24 -11.97 7.85 -3.51
C ASP A 24 -10.57 7.41 -3.98
N GLY A 25 -10.48 6.70 -5.10
CA GLY A 25 -9.21 6.21 -5.64
C GLY A 25 -8.21 7.34 -5.91
N ASN A 26 -8.68 8.54 -6.27
CA ASN A 26 -7.81 9.69 -6.51
C ASN A 26 -7.11 10.17 -5.23
N TYR A 27 -7.68 9.91 -4.05
CA TYR A 27 -7.02 10.20 -2.78
C TYR A 27 -5.69 9.45 -2.67
N PHE A 28 -5.65 8.18 -3.06
CA PHE A 28 -4.46 7.33 -2.98
C PHE A 28 -3.47 7.55 -4.12
N ASN A 29 -3.92 8.10 -5.25
CA ASN A 29 -3.05 8.43 -6.38
C ASN A 29 -2.45 9.85 -6.28
N LEU A 30 -3.18 10.82 -5.70
CA LEU A 30 -2.79 12.23 -5.69
C LEU A 30 -2.47 12.75 -4.28
N VAL A 31 -3.39 12.58 -3.33
CA VAL A 31 -3.27 13.22 -2.00
C VAL A 31 -2.23 12.52 -1.13
N GLN A 32 -2.25 11.19 -1.09
CA GLN A 32 -1.27 10.40 -0.35
C GLN A 32 0.17 10.66 -0.81
N PRO A 33 0.46 10.64 -2.13
CA PRO A 33 1.77 11.04 -2.64
C PRO A 33 2.13 12.49 -2.33
N TYR A 34 1.19 13.42 -2.48
CA TYR A 34 1.45 14.83 -2.11
C TYR A 34 1.85 14.99 -0.63
N GLN A 35 1.28 14.20 0.27
CA GLN A 35 1.53 14.31 1.72
C GLN A 35 2.83 13.63 2.17
N HIS A 36 3.23 12.53 1.51
CA HIS A 36 4.27 11.65 2.03
C HIS A 36 5.41 11.36 1.06
N HIS A 37 5.26 11.69 -0.23
CA HIS A 37 6.23 11.39 -1.27
C HIS A 37 6.74 12.63 -1.98
N THR A 38 7.91 12.52 -2.60
CA THR A 38 8.49 13.62 -3.39
C THR A 38 7.93 13.71 -4.80
N ASN A 39 7.25 12.66 -5.28
CA ASN A 39 6.68 12.60 -6.62
C ASN A 39 5.28 11.95 -6.63
N CYS A 40 4.46 12.36 -7.59
CA CYS A 40 3.17 11.74 -7.87
C CYS A 40 3.36 10.57 -8.85
N PRO A 41 2.83 9.37 -8.55
CA PRO A 41 2.93 8.23 -9.44
C PRO A 41 1.97 8.37 -10.64
N ALA A 42 2.18 7.54 -11.66
CA ALA A 42 1.28 7.48 -12.82
C ALA A 42 -0.13 7.03 -12.41
N VAL A 43 -1.14 7.46 -13.18
CA VAL A 43 -2.55 7.09 -12.94
C VAL A 43 -2.70 5.56 -12.92
N GLY A 44 -3.40 5.07 -11.90
CA GLY A 44 -3.62 3.65 -11.64
C GLY A 44 -2.63 3.01 -10.65
N ILE A 45 -1.58 3.74 -10.25
CA ILE A 45 -0.76 3.38 -9.09
C ILE A 45 -1.32 4.11 -7.88
N ASN A 46 -1.78 3.35 -6.88
CA ASN A 46 -2.37 3.88 -5.67
C ASN A 46 -1.46 3.58 -4.47
N VAL A 47 -1.25 4.57 -3.61
CA VAL A 47 -0.31 4.49 -2.48
C VAL A 47 -1.01 4.87 -1.19
N TYR A 48 -0.65 4.19 -0.10
CA TYR A 48 -1.05 4.54 1.26
C TYR A 48 0.15 4.40 2.19
N SER A 49 0.55 5.48 2.85
CA SER A 49 1.70 5.49 3.74
C SER A 49 1.27 5.31 5.21
N PHE A 50 2.01 4.45 5.93
CA PHE A 50 1.95 4.38 7.40
C PHE A 50 3.03 5.25 8.08
N ALA A 51 3.95 5.81 7.28
CA ALA A 51 5.07 6.62 7.73
C ALA A 51 4.83 8.10 7.41
N LEU A 52 5.43 8.99 8.21
CA LEU A 52 5.43 10.42 7.88
C LEU A 52 6.29 10.72 6.65
N GLN A 53 7.46 10.08 6.56
CA GLN A 53 8.47 10.24 5.51
C GLN A 53 8.95 8.85 5.05
N PRO A 54 8.19 8.14 4.19
CA PRO A 54 8.49 6.78 3.73
C PRO A 54 9.77 6.65 2.90
N GLU A 55 10.24 7.72 2.26
CA GLU A 55 11.41 7.69 1.37
C GLU A 55 12.76 7.81 2.12
N GLN A 56 12.73 8.20 3.40
CA GLN A 56 13.94 8.29 4.22
C GLN A 56 14.27 6.94 4.84
N HIS A 57 15.57 6.67 5.00
CA HIS A 57 16.03 5.46 5.69
C HIS A 57 15.66 5.45 7.18
N GLN A 58 15.56 6.64 7.80
CA GLN A 58 15.14 6.74 9.19
C GLN A 58 13.63 6.44 9.29
N PRO A 59 13.22 5.42 10.07
CA PRO A 59 11.81 5.10 10.23
C PRO A 59 11.05 6.25 10.90
N SER A 60 9.93 6.62 10.30
CA SER A 60 9.07 7.74 10.72
C SER A 60 7.60 7.34 10.90
N GLY A 61 7.36 6.04 11.15
CA GLY A 61 6.06 5.43 11.36
C GLY A 61 5.92 4.12 10.60
N THR A 62 5.34 3.09 11.23
CA THR A 62 5.16 1.75 10.63
C THR A 62 3.91 1.09 11.19
N CYS A 63 3.29 0.20 10.41
CA CYS A 63 2.25 -0.70 10.90
C CYS A 63 2.81 -2.12 11.00
N ASN A 64 2.79 -2.72 12.20
CA ASN A 64 3.28 -4.08 12.40
C ASN A 64 2.21 -5.11 12.00
N LEU A 65 2.17 -5.46 10.72
CA LEU A 65 1.18 -6.39 10.18
C LEU A 65 1.33 -7.82 10.72
N SER A 66 2.52 -8.22 11.20
CA SER A 66 2.71 -9.54 11.85
C SER A 66 1.97 -9.68 13.19
N ARG A 67 1.50 -8.57 13.77
CA ARG A 67 0.71 -8.53 15.01
C ARG A 67 -0.79 -8.42 14.75
N ILE A 68 -1.20 -8.31 13.49
CA ILE A 68 -2.59 -8.14 13.08
C ILE A 68 -3.04 -9.45 12.43
N ASP A 69 -4.12 -10.02 12.97
CA ASP A 69 -4.61 -11.33 12.54
C ASP A 69 -5.23 -11.29 11.14
N ASN A 70 -5.96 -10.21 10.83
CA ASN A 70 -6.62 -10.04 9.55
C ASN A 70 -6.42 -8.63 8.99
N THR A 71 -5.87 -8.53 7.79
CA THR A 71 -5.75 -7.28 7.03
C THR A 71 -6.51 -7.44 5.71
N THR A 72 -7.56 -6.65 5.51
CA THR A 72 -8.40 -6.71 4.31
C THR A 72 -8.34 -5.39 3.56
N LEU A 73 -8.02 -5.46 2.27
CA LEU A 73 -8.12 -4.31 1.36
C LEU A 73 -9.40 -4.47 0.52
N LEU A 74 -10.39 -3.63 0.81
CA LEU A 74 -11.65 -3.59 0.07
C LEU A 74 -11.50 -2.57 -1.06
N LEU A 75 -11.62 -3.05 -2.32
CA LEU A 75 -11.50 -2.23 -3.51
C LEU A 75 -12.79 -2.27 -4.32
N THR A 76 -13.29 -1.09 -4.70
CA THR A 76 -14.29 -0.97 -5.76
C THR A 76 -13.57 -0.49 -7.01
N VAL A 77 -13.60 -1.32 -8.06
CA VAL A 77 -12.95 -1.05 -9.34
C VAL A 77 -13.98 -0.75 -10.42
N SER A 78 -13.59 0.02 -11.43
CA SER A 78 -14.49 0.41 -12.51
C SER A 78 -14.82 -0.75 -13.44
N ASN A 79 -16.06 -0.77 -13.96
CA ASN A 79 -16.51 -1.77 -14.95
C ASN A 79 -15.68 -1.74 -16.24
N ASN A 80 -15.03 -0.61 -16.54
CA ASN A 80 -14.13 -0.50 -17.68
C ASN A 80 -12.80 -1.23 -17.44
N ALA A 81 -12.37 -1.33 -16.18
CA ALA A 81 -11.18 -2.11 -15.81
C ALA A 81 -11.46 -3.61 -15.74
N VAL A 82 -12.70 -4.01 -15.42
CA VAL A 82 -13.11 -5.41 -15.32
C VAL A 82 -14.44 -5.58 -16.05
N GLY A 83 -14.35 -5.84 -17.36
CA GLY A 83 -15.49 -6.02 -18.25
C GLY A 83 -15.82 -7.49 -18.49
N TYR A 84 -16.90 -7.77 -19.22
CA TYR A 84 -17.40 -9.13 -19.49
C TYR A 84 -16.32 -10.08 -20.08
N ASN A 85 -15.43 -9.55 -20.93
CA ASN A 85 -14.31 -10.29 -21.52
C ASN A 85 -12.93 -9.75 -21.11
N LEU A 86 -12.86 -8.87 -20.09
CA LEU A 86 -11.64 -8.20 -19.67
C LEU A 86 -11.35 -8.52 -18.21
N SER A 87 -10.20 -9.12 -17.93
CA SER A 87 -9.70 -9.33 -16.58
C SER A 87 -8.55 -8.36 -16.28
N SER A 88 -8.53 -7.85 -15.05
CA SER A 88 -7.44 -7.01 -14.55
C SER A 88 -6.73 -7.71 -13.40
N GLN A 89 -5.42 -7.51 -13.33
CA GLN A 89 -4.61 -8.01 -12.21
C GLN A 89 -4.41 -6.89 -11.18
N VAL A 90 -4.74 -7.17 -9.93
CA VAL A 90 -4.39 -6.29 -8.81
C VAL A 90 -3.08 -6.78 -8.21
N ARG A 91 -2.07 -5.92 -8.18
CA ARG A 91 -0.78 -6.19 -7.54
C ARG A 91 -0.63 -5.30 -6.33
N VAL A 92 -0.40 -5.92 -5.17
CA VAL A 92 -0.22 -5.21 -3.90
C VAL A 92 1.22 -5.41 -3.43
N TYR A 93 1.86 -4.30 -3.09
CA TYR A 93 3.22 -4.28 -2.58
C TYR A 93 3.22 -3.69 -1.17
N ALA A 94 4.03 -4.27 -0.28
CA ALA A 94 4.22 -3.78 1.08
C ALA A 94 5.72 -3.74 1.38
N THR A 95 6.22 -2.59 1.81
CA THR A 95 7.60 -2.41 2.25
C THR A 95 7.66 -2.51 3.77
N ASN A 96 8.52 -3.38 4.30
CA ASN A 96 8.71 -3.59 5.73
C ASN A 96 10.18 -3.44 6.16
N TYR A 97 10.37 -3.16 7.44
CA TYR A 97 11.69 -3.16 8.07
C TYR A 97 12.02 -4.54 8.62
N ASN A 98 13.30 -4.89 8.56
CA ASN A 98 13.87 -6.07 9.20
C ASN A 98 15.29 -5.75 9.67
N VAL A 99 15.85 -6.59 10.53
CA VAL A 99 17.21 -6.43 11.04
C VAL A 99 18.08 -7.55 10.48
N LEU A 100 19.03 -7.19 9.62
CA LEU A 100 20.09 -8.11 9.20
C LEU A 100 21.17 -8.16 10.28
N ARG A 101 21.40 -9.34 10.86
CA ARG A 101 22.47 -9.59 11.82
C ARG A 101 23.61 -10.31 11.11
N ILE A 102 24.83 -9.82 11.27
CA ILE A 102 26.04 -10.42 10.71
C ILE A 102 26.99 -10.75 11.87
N MET A 103 27.32 -12.02 12.02
CA MET A 103 28.23 -12.50 13.07
C MET A 103 29.11 -13.62 12.51
N SER A 104 30.41 -13.57 12.80
CA SER A 104 31.37 -14.63 12.46
C SER A 104 31.34 -15.05 10.98
N GLY A 105 31.17 -14.09 10.06
CA GLY A 105 31.14 -14.35 8.61
C GLY A 105 29.83 -14.88 8.05
N MET A 106 28.77 -15.01 8.87
CA MET A 106 27.43 -15.42 8.43
C MET A 106 26.39 -14.32 8.68
N GLY A 107 25.46 -14.16 7.73
CA GLY A 107 24.35 -13.20 7.82
C GLY A 107 23.02 -13.91 8.00
N GLY A 108 22.15 -13.35 8.85
CA GLY A 108 20.79 -13.84 9.06
C GLY A 108 19.82 -12.72 9.36
N LEU A 109 18.58 -12.85 8.90
CA LEU A 109 17.49 -11.93 9.25
C LEU A 109 17.00 -12.22 10.67
N ALA A 110 16.70 -11.17 11.44
CA ALA A 110 16.21 -11.32 12.81
C ALA A 110 14.75 -11.78 12.86
N TYR A 111 13.97 -11.47 11.82
CA TYR A 111 12.56 -11.85 11.69
C TYR A 111 12.34 -12.50 10.32
N SER A 112 11.55 -13.58 10.27
CA SER A 112 11.32 -14.37 9.04
C SER A 112 9.89 -14.27 8.50
N ASN A 113 9.16 -13.22 8.88
CA ASN A 113 7.75 -13.02 8.57
C ASN A 113 7.54 -11.79 7.69
#